data_AF-A0A7S1IGL1-F1
#
_entry.id   AF-A0A7S1IGL1-F1
#
_cell.length_a   1.000
_cell.length_b   1.000
_cell.length_c   1.000
_cell.angle_alpha   90.00
_cell.angle_beta   90.00
_cell.angle_gamma   90.00
#
_symmetry.space_group_name_H-M   'P 1'
#
loop_
_entity.id
_entity.type
_entity.pdbx_description
1 polymer ?
#
loop_
_entity_poly.entity_id
_entity_poly.type
_entity_poly.pdbx_seq_one_letter_code
_entity_poly.pdbx_strand_id
1 'polypeptide(L)'
;QGSGPSPVPLGPCFWLLMFPEGTQCKPSTMDRAQAYSRQKGLPVFRNTLVPRVKGLQTSLPLLRHAVDAVLDVTIGYAEQNSEGRPRPRVTQLLFGGGRRWRVHVHVRALPIAEVPMDADGIRDWAIDMFTKKDLLLDCFKTEGRFPGPCCGRPPVPLHPLRLKLFSFPRGGVL
;
A
#
# COMPACT_ATOMS: atom_id res chain seq x y z
N GLN A 1 45.21 19.12 -5.86
CA GLN A 1 44.19 18.81 -4.83
C GLN A 1 42.84 19.11 -5.47
N GLY A 2 42.15 18.09 -5.99
CA GLY A 2 40.86 18.26 -6.64
C GLY A 2 39.76 18.21 -5.58
N SER A 3 39.09 19.33 -5.35
CA SER A 3 37.88 19.38 -4.52
C SER A 3 36.79 18.55 -5.22
N GLY A 4 36.53 17.35 -4.72
CA GLY A 4 35.35 16.59 -5.11
C GLY A 4 34.07 17.37 -4.82
N PRO A 5 32.96 17.09 -5.52
CA PRO A 5 31.70 17.79 -5.31
C PRO A 5 31.29 17.66 -3.84
N SER A 6 31.08 18.81 -3.20
CA SER A 6 30.61 18.89 -1.81
C SER A 6 29.28 18.12 -1.69
N PRO A 7 29.07 17.31 -0.64
CA PRO A 7 27.84 16.56 -0.48
C PRO A 7 26.64 17.52 -0.46
N VAL A 8 25.76 17.39 -1.45
CA VAL A 8 24.49 18.12 -1.46
C VAL A 8 23.71 17.65 -0.24
N PRO A 9 23.34 18.54 0.71
CA PRO A 9 22.58 18.12 1.88
C PRO A 9 21.26 17.51 1.39
N LEU A 10 21.10 16.21 1.63
CA LEU A 10 19.85 15.51 1.40
C LEU A 10 18.79 16.23 2.23
N GLY A 11 17.81 16.85 1.54
CA GLY A 11 16.65 17.43 2.19
C GLY A 11 15.92 16.38 3.05
N PRO A 12 14.90 16.78 3.82
CA PRO A 12 14.16 15.85 4.66
C PRO A 12 13.62 14.67 3.83
N CYS A 13 13.93 13.46 4.26
CA CYS A 13 13.37 12.23 3.68
C CYS A 13 11.85 12.27 3.82
N PHE A 14 11.13 12.35 2.70
CA PHE A 14 9.67 12.31 2.68
C PHE A 14 9.16 11.02 2.04
N TRP A 15 7.98 10.61 2.46
CA TRP A 15 7.30 9.43 1.95
C TRP A 15 5.96 9.85 1.36
N LEU A 16 5.72 9.55 0.08
CA LEU A 16 4.39 9.67 -0.51
C LEU A 16 3.69 8.31 -0.48
N LEU A 17 2.70 8.18 0.40
CA LEU A 17 1.85 7.00 0.45
C LEU A 17 0.62 7.18 -0.46
N MET A 18 0.45 6.26 -1.42
CA MET A 18 -0.69 6.26 -2.34
C MET A 18 -1.48 4.95 -2.24
N PHE A 19 -2.81 5.07 -2.35
CA PHE A 19 -3.73 3.93 -2.46
C PHE A 19 -4.48 4.02 -3.80
N PRO A 20 -3.94 3.47 -4.90
CA PRO A 20 -4.54 3.60 -6.23
C PRO A 20 -5.96 3.03 -6.33
N GLU A 21 -6.37 2.10 -5.46
CA GLU A 21 -7.77 1.61 -5.40
C GLU A 21 -8.76 2.71 -5.00
N GLY A 22 -8.31 3.69 -4.21
CA GLY A 22 -9.08 4.84 -3.72
C GLY A 22 -10.19 4.53 -2.71
N THR A 23 -10.62 3.27 -2.58
CA THR A 23 -11.65 2.85 -1.63
C THR A 23 -11.45 1.40 -1.19
N GLN A 24 -12.22 0.96 -0.21
CA GLN A 24 -12.19 -0.43 0.23
C GLN A 24 -12.85 -1.36 -0.79
N CYS A 25 -12.16 -2.45 -1.11
CA CYS A 25 -12.74 -3.60 -1.79
C CYS A 25 -13.81 -4.28 -0.91
N LYS A 26 -15.08 -4.02 -1.22
CA LYS A 26 -16.29 -4.62 -0.64
C LYS A 26 -17.05 -5.33 -1.77
N PRO A 27 -17.95 -6.28 -1.48
CA PRO A 27 -18.72 -6.95 -2.53
C PRO A 27 -19.39 -5.98 -3.52
N SER A 28 -20.06 -4.95 -3.00
CA SER A 28 -20.75 -3.94 -3.83
C SER A 28 -19.82 -3.06 -4.67
N THR A 29 -18.58 -2.80 -4.22
CA THR A 29 -17.59 -2.04 -5.01
C THR A 29 -16.87 -2.94 -6.01
N MET A 30 -16.69 -4.22 -5.67
CA MET A 30 -16.10 -5.23 -6.55
C MET A 30 -16.98 -5.50 -7.77
N ASP A 31 -18.28 -5.72 -7.62
CA ASP A 31 -19.18 -5.98 -8.75
C ASP A 31 -19.15 -4.85 -9.79
N ARG A 32 -19.17 -3.61 -9.30
CA ARG A 32 -19.07 -2.40 -10.14
C ARG A 32 -17.71 -2.30 -10.82
N ALA A 33 -16.63 -2.61 -10.11
CA ALA A 33 -15.29 -2.59 -10.67
C ALA A 33 -15.10 -3.68 -11.74
N GLN A 34 -15.64 -4.87 -11.53
CA GLN A 34 -15.58 -5.95 -12.53
C GLN A 34 -16.42 -5.64 -13.77
N ALA A 35 -17.60 -5.04 -13.60
CA ALA A 35 -18.41 -4.57 -14.73
C ALA A 35 -17.64 -3.52 -15.55
N TYR A 36 -16.99 -2.57 -14.86
CA TYR A 36 -16.13 -1.57 -15.51
C TYR A 36 -14.94 -2.22 -16.25
N SER A 37 -14.24 -3.19 -15.62
CA SER A 37 -13.15 -3.92 -16.27
C SER A 37 -13.60 -4.60 -17.56
N ARG A 38 -14.72 -5.33 -17.52
CA ARG A 38 -15.29 -6.01 -18.70
C ARG A 38 -15.65 -5.03 -19.81
N GLN A 39 -16.27 -3.90 -19.46
CA GLN A 39 -16.64 -2.86 -20.43
C GLN A 39 -15.42 -2.22 -21.11
N LYS A 40 -14.31 -2.06 -20.37
CA LYS A 40 -13.09 -1.39 -20.85
C LYS A 40 -12.03 -2.35 -21.39
N GLY A 41 -12.30 -3.66 -21.42
CA GLY A 41 -11.33 -4.67 -21.84
C GLY A 41 -10.12 -4.79 -20.90
N LEU A 42 -10.28 -4.43 -19.62
CA LEU A 42 -9.23 -4.54 -18.61
C LEU A 42 -9.29 -5.91 -17.92
N PRO A 43 -8.20 -6.35 -17.28
CA PRO A 43 -8.24 -7.52 -16.40
C PRO A 43 -9.35 -7.43 -15.35
N VAL A 44 -10.01 -8.56 -15.11
CA VAL A 44 -11.08 -8.67 -14.11
C VAL A 44 -10.46 -9.14 -12.80
N PHE A 45 -10.30 -8.21 -11.87
CA PHE A 45 -9.73 -8.46 -10.55
C PHE A 45 -10.74 -9.11 -9.60
N ARG A 46 -10.26 -9.97 -8.68
CA ARG A 46 -11.10 -10.67 -7.68
C ARG A 46 -10.81 -10.23 -6.25
N ASN A 47 -9.62 -9.71 -6.01
CA ASN A 47 -9.05 -9.40 -4.71
C ASN A 47 -8.76 -7.91 -4.54
N THR A 48 -8.48 -7.21 -5.65
CA THR A 48 -8.23 -5.75 -5.69
C THR A 48 -9.24 -5.04 -6.60
N LEU A 49 -9.34 -3.71 -6.47
CA LEU A 49 -10.06 -2.88 -7.44
C LEU A 49 -9.14 -2.45 -8.57
N VAL A 50 -9.72 -2.02 -9.70
CA VAL A 50 -8.96 -1.42 -10.81
C VAL A 50 -8.20 -0.18 -10.29
N PRO A 51 -6.87 -0.08 -10.49
CA PRO A 51 -6.10 1.06 -10.00
C PRO A 51 -6.48 2.36 -10.71
N ARG A 52 -6.68 3.43 -9.94
CA ARG A 52 -6.83 4.79 -10.43
C ARG A 52 -5.44 5.39 -10.65
N VAL A 53 -5.04 5.49 -11.92
CA VAL A 53 -3.66 5.81 -12.30
C VAL A 53 -3.34 7.30 -12.33
N LYS A 54 -4.35 8.18 -12.32
CA LYS A 54 -4.15 9.63 -12.48
C LYS A 54 -3.20 10.23 -11.45
N GLY A 55 -3.32 9.81 -10.18
CA GLY A 55 -2.40 10.24 -9.12
C GLY A 55 -0.95 9.81 -9.39
N LEU A 56 -0.74 8.56 -9.83
CA LEU A 56 0.58 8.06 -10.22
C LEU A 56 1.15 8.82 -11.41
N GLN A 57 0.33 9.05 -12.45
CA GLN A 57 0.71 9.79 -13.64
C GLN A 57 1.13 11.23 -13.33
N THR A 58 0.51 11.88 -12.34
CA THR A 58 0.91 13.22 -11.91
C THR A 58 2.13 13.20 -10.99
N SER A 59 2.20 12.27 -10.03
CA SER A 59 3.23 12.27 -8.99
C SER A 59 4.57 11.71 -9.45
N LEU A 60 4.59 10.63 -10.23
CA LEU A 60 5.85 9.95 -10.62
C LEU A 60 6.81 10.84 -11.40
N PRO A 61 6.37 11.63 -12.41
CA PRO A 61 7.28 12.53 -13.13
C PRO A 61 7.94 13.57 -12.23
N LEU A 62 7.19 14.11 -11.26
CA LEU A 62 7.68 15.14 -10.32
C LEU A 62 8.64 14.57 -9.27
N LEU A 63 8.39 13.33 -8.84
CA LEU A 63 9.14 12.69 -7.77
C LEU A 63 10.36 11.91 -8.23
N ARG A 64 10.48 11.64 -9.53
CA ARG A 64 11.50 10.75 -10.09
C ARG A 64 12.94 11.14 -9.74
N HIS A 65 13.24 12.43 -9.60
CA HIS A 65 14.57 12.91 -9.21
C HIS A 65 14.78 12.98 -7.69
N ALA A 66 13.72 12.76 -6.91
CA ALA A 66 13.70 12.88 -5.45
C ALA A 66 13.54 11.54 -4.73
N VAL A 67 13.29 10.43 -5.46
CA VAL A 67 13.09 9.10 -4.88
C VAL A 67 13.89 8.04 -5.63
N ASP A 68 14.45 7.08 -4.89
CA ASP A 68 15.24 5.98 -5.48
C ASP A 68 14.36 4.84 -6.00
N ALA A 69 13.22 4.59 -5.34
CA ALA A 69 12.37 3.44 -5.61
C ALA A 69 10.91 3.68 -5.26
N VAL A 70 10.02 2.94 -5.93
CA VAL A 70 8.63 2.77 -5.54
C VAL A 70 8.50 1.50 -4.70
N LEU A 71 8.02 1.63 -3.46
CA LEU A 71 7.71 0.48 -2.64
C LEU A 71 6.30 -0.02 -2.94
N ASP A 72 6.24 -1.19 -3.55
CA ASP A 72 5.01 -1.89 -3.80
C ASP A 72 4.65 -2.80 -2.62
N VAL A 73 3.60 -2.43 -1.89
CA VAL A 73 3.19 -3.11 -0.65
C VAL A 73 1.85 -3.81 -0.86
N THR A 74 1.79 -5.09 -0.46
CA THR A 74 0.56 -5.90 -0.44
C THR A 74 0.37 -6.46 0.95
N ILE A 75 -0.84 -6.30 1.52
CA ILE A 75 -1.14 -6.71 2.89
C ILE A 75 -2.19 -7.82 2.86
N GLY A 76 -1.86 -8.95 3.49
CA GLY A 76 -2.74 -10.10 3.68
C GLY A 76 -3.08 -10.27 5.16
N TYR A 77 -4.35 -10.56 5.46
CA TYR A 77 -4.81 -10.82 6.82
C TYR A 77 -5.14 -12.30 6.95
N ALA A 78 -4.38 -13.05 7.77
CA ALA A 78 -4.51 -14.51 7.84
C ALA A 78 -5.91 -14.97 8.30
N GLU A 79 -6.58 -14.16 9.12
CA GLU A 79 -7.94 -14.44 9.60
C GLU A 79 -9.03 -14.25 8.53
N GLN A 80 -8.68 -13.74 7.35
CA GLN A 80 -9.60 -13.60 6.21
C GLN A 80 -9.88 -14.96 5.54
N ASN A 81 -9.09 -16.00 5.84
CA ASN A 81 -9.06 -17.25 5.09
C ASN A 81 -10.13 -18.27 5.51
N SER A 82 -10.90 -18.05 6.57
CA SER A 82 -11.82 -19.10 7.06
C SER A 82 -13.32 -18.76 7.10
N GLU A 83 -13.78 -17.53 7.33
CA GLU A 83 -15.22 -17.34 7.64
C GLU A 83 -15.78 -15.95 7.25
N GLY A 84 -15.25 -15.30 6.20
CA GLY A 84 -15.72 -13.95 5.84
C GLY A 84 -15.49 -12.92 6.95
N ARG A 85 -14.54 -13.19 7.86
CA ARG A 85 -14.27 -12.36 9.03
C ARG A 85 -13.78 -10.97 8.59
N PRO A 86 -14.21 -9.90 9.28
CA PRO A 86 -13.89 -8.53 8.89
C PRO A 86 -12.38 -8.26 9.03
N ARG A 87 -11.83 -7.49 8.09
CA ARG A 87 -10.48 -6.90 8.18
C ARG A 87 -10.41 -5.96 9.39
N PRO A 88 -9.24 -5.79 10.02
CA PRO A 88 -9.12 -4.86 11.14
C PRO A 88 -9.40 -3.44 10.68
N ARG A 89 -10.16 -2.69 11.47
CA ARG A 89 -10.28 -1.24 11.30
C ARG A 89 -8.94 -0.60 11.65
N VAL A 90 -8.64 0.55 11.03
CA VAL A 90 -7.43 1.34 11.36
C VAL A 90 -7.35 1.62 12.87
N THR A 91 -8.48 1.91 13.52
CA THR A 91 -8.52 2.10 14.98
C THR A 91 -8.13 0.85 15.77
N GLN A 92 -8.50 -0.34 15.30
CA GLN A 92 -8.11 -1.60 15.94
C GLN A 92 -6.63 -1.91 15.74
N LEU A 93 -6.05 -1.51 14.59
CA LEU A 93 -4.61 -1.63 14.34
C LEU A 93 -3.80 -0.66 15.20
N LEU A 94 -4.28 0.58 15.38
CA LEU A 94 -3.54 1.64 16.05
C LEU A 94 -3.68 1.65 17.58
N PHE A 95 -4.90 1.44 18.08
CA PHE A 95 -5.22 1.59 19.51
C PHE A 95 -5.46 0.25 20.22
N GLY A 96 -5.37 -0.85 19.47
CA GLY A 96 -5.77 -2.16 19.96
C GLY A 96 -7.29 -2.30 20.02
N GLY A 97 -7.76 -3.55 19.96
CA GLY A 97 -9.18 -3.87 20.02
C GLY A 97 -9.45 -5.20 20.72
N GLY A 98 -8.59 -5.57 21.67
CA GLY A 98 -8.64 -6.87 22.37
C GLY A 98 -8.29 -8.09 21.52
N ARG A 99 -8.18 -7.93 20.20
CA ARG A 99 -7.90 -9.00 19.24
C ARG A 99 -6.49 -8.91 18.68
N ARG A 100 -5.79 -10.05 18.60
CA ARG A 100 -4.48 -10.17 17.96
C ARG A 100 -4.67 -10.47 16.47
N TRP A 101 -4.11 -9.64 15.61
CA TRP A 101 -4.18 -9.81 14.16
C TRP A 101 -2.87 -10.36 13.62
N ARG A 102 -2.94 -11.44 12.86
CA ARG A 102 -1.81 -11.92 12.06
C ARG A 102 -1.86 -11.24 10.70
N VAL A 103 -0.95 -10.27 10.51
CA VAL A 103 -0.82 -9.47 9.30
C VAL A 103 0.45 -9.91 8.57
N HIS A 104 0.30 -10.25 7.30
CA HIS A 104 1.42 -10.54 6.41
C HIS A 104 1.59 -9.34 5.49
N VAL A 105 2.83 -8.88 5.32
CA VAL A 105 3.16 -7.76 4.43
C VAL A 105 4.17 -8.25 3.42
N HIS A 106 3.80 -8.21 2.15
CA HIS A 106 4.69 -8.48 1.03
C HIS A 106 5.13 -7.14 0.43
N VAL A 107 6.43 -6.91 0.37
CA VAL A 107 7.02 -5.66 -0.11
C VAL A 107 7.96 -5.96 -1.26
N ARG A 108 7.83 -5.22 -2.36
CA ARG A 108 8.80 -5.18 -3.46
C ARG A 108 9.32 -3.76 -3.59
N ALA A 109 10.64 -3.61 -3.65
CA ALA A 109 11.26 -2.33 -4.03
C ALA A 109 11.45 -2.34 -5.55
N LEU A 110 10.84 -1.38 -6.24
CA LEU A 110 10.97 -1.21 -7.68
C LEU A 110 11.83 0.02 -7.94
N PRO A 111 13.06 -0.14 -8.47
CA PRO A 111 13.92 0.99 -8.79
C PRO A 111 13.17 2.00 -9.68
N ILE A 112 13.33 3.29 -9.39
CA ILE A 112 12.61 4.34 -10.15
C ILE A 112 12.98 4.34 -11.64
N ALA A 113 14.15 3.81 -11.98
CA ALA A 113 14.62 3.62 -13.34
C ALA A 113 13.79 2.60 -14.14
N GLU A 114 13.14 1.63 -13.47
CA GLU A 114 12.31 0.59 -14.12
C GLU A 114 10.85 1.02 -14.32
N VAL A 115 10.43 2.12 -13.68
CA VAL A 115 9.07 2.65 -13.82
C VAL A 115 8.95 3.38 -15.16
N PRO A 116 7.83 3.32 -15.90
CA PRO A 116 7.68 4.09 -17.14
C PRO A 116 7.68 5.62 -16.93
N MET A 117 7.89 6.39 -18.00
CA MET A 117 7.87 7.86 -17.96
C MET A 117 6.56 8.45 -18.47
N ASP A 118 6.01 7.85 -19.52
CA ASP A 118 4.82 8.34 -20.20
C ASP A 118 3.53 7.88 -19.51
N ALA A 119 2.44 8.61 -19.75
CA ALA A 119 1.19 8.39 -19.04
C ALA A 119 0.58 7.00 -19.36
N ASP A 120 0.67 6.53 -20.60
CA ASP A 120 0.14 5.23 -21.01
C ASP A 120 0.97 4.09 -20.43
N GLY A 121 2.30 4.21 -20.46
CA GLY A 121 3.22 3.28 -19.81
C GLY A 121 2.97 3.18 -18.31
N ILE A 122 2.79 4.31 -17.61
CA ILE A 122 2.45 4.30 -16.17
C ILE A 122 1.10 3.61 -15.93
N ARG A 123 0.11 3.81 -16.81
CA ARG A 123 -1.19 3.14 -16.71
C ARG A 123 -1.02 1.64 -16.83
N ASP A 124 -0.35 1.17 -17.88
CA ASP A 124 -0.22 -0.24 -18.19
C ASP A 124 0.64 -0.96 -17.14
N TRP A 125 1.71 -0.30 -16.67
CA TRP A 125 2.51 -0.75 -15.53
C TRP A 125 1.69 -0.87 -14.25
N ALA A 126 0.84 0.11 -13.93
CA ALA A 126 -0.03 0.03 -12.75
C ALA A 126 -1.03 -1.12 -12.87
N ILE A 127 -1.59 -1.36 -14.05
CA ILE A 127 -2.51 -2.49 -14.30
C ILE A 127 -1.79 -3.84 -14.13
N ASP A 128 -0.59 -3.99 -14.69
CA ASP A 128 0.23 -5.21 -14.52
C ASP A 128 0.60 -5.44 -13.04
N MET A 129 1.02 -4.39 -12.34
CA MET A 129 1.32 -4.44 -10.92
C MET A 129 0.13 -4.93 -10.09
N PHE A 130 -1.07 -4.40 -10.37
CA PHE A 130 -2.29 -4.84 -9.70
C PHE A 130 -2.74 -6.25 -10.11
N THR A 131 -2.47 -6.68 -11.34
CA THR A 131 -2.73 -8.05 -11.78
C THR A 131 -1.88 -9.04 -10.99
N LYS A 132 -0.59 -8.72 -10.80
CA LYS A 132 0.32 -9.51 -9.95
C LYS A 132 -0.14 -9.53 -8.49
N LYS A 133 -0.63 -8.39 -7.96
CA LYS A 133 -1.19 -8.32 -6.60
C LYS A 133 -2.44 -9.17 -6.43
N ASP A 134 -3.33 -9.16 -7.43
CA ASP A 134 -4.58 -9.91 -7.40
C ASP A 134 -4.30 -11.40 -7.30
N LEU A 135 -3.38 -11.92 -8.12
CA LEU A 135 -2.90 -13.30 -8.06
C LEU A 135 -2.21 -13.61 -6.73
N LEU A 136 -1.35 -12.71 -6.25
CA LEU A 136 -0.65 -12.88 -4.98
C LEU A 136 -1.62 -13.01 -3.79
N LEU A 137 -2.70 -12.22 -3.79
CA LEU A 137 -3.75 -12.29 -2.78
C LEU A 137 -4.61 -13.54 -2.93
N ASP A 138 -4.78 -14.05 -4.14
CA ASP A 138 -5.46 -15.32 -4.40
C ASP A 138 -4.68 -16.50 -3.80
N CYS A 139 -3.38 -16.56 -4.07
CA CYS A 139 -2.48 -17.54 -3.44
C CYS A 139 -2.49 -17.40 -1.92
N PHE A 140 -2.45 -16.17 -1.39
CA PHE A 140 -2.49 -15.94 0.06
C PHE A 140 -3.77 -16.47 0.72
N LYS A 141 -4.92 -16.35 0.06
CA LYS A 141 -6.20 -16.89 0.58
C LYS A 141 -6.16 -18.41 0.69
N THR A 142 -5.50 -19.08 -0.24
CA THR A 142 -5.35 -20.54 -0.26
C THR A 142 -4.29 -21.02 0.71
N GLU A 143 -3.12 -20.37 0.74
CA GLU A 143 -1.94 -20.85 1.48
C GLU A 143 -1.79 -20.27 2.89
N GLY A 144 -2.47 -19.16 3.19
CA GLY A 144 -2.34 -18.46 4.48
C GLY A 144 -1.03 -17.70 4.68
N ARG A 145 -0.17 -17.61 3.66
CA ARG A 145 1.09 -16.86 3.66
C ARG A 145 1.42 -16.38 2.26
N PHE A 146 2.28 -15.36 2.17
CA PHE A 146 2.85 -14.95 0.89
C PHE A 146 4.05 -15.84 0.53
N PRO A 147 4.33 -16.04 -0.76
CA PRO A 147 5.52 -16.74 -1.23
C PRO A 147 6.81 -15.98 -0.85
N GLY A 148 7.91 -16.72 -0.77
CA GLY A 148 9.25 -16.19 -0.51
C GLY A 148 9.69 -16.27 0.97
N PRO A 149 10.95 -15.92 1.25
CA PRO A 149 11.49 -15.94 2.60
C PRO A 149 10.77 -14.90 3.46
N CYS A 150 10.23 -15.34 4.60
CA CYS A 150 9.76 -14.40 5.62
C CYS A 150 10.98 -13.62 6.13
N CYS A 151 10.86 -12.30 6.26
CA CYS A 151 11.85 -11.52 6.98
C CYS A 151 11.85 -12.03 8.43
N GLY A 152 12.80 -12.90 8.77
CA GLY A 152 12.95 -13.50 10.09
C GLY A 152 13.41 -12.52 11.17
N ARG A 153 13.20 -11.22 10.97
CA ARG A 153 13.42 -10.25 12.03
C ARG A 153 12.45 -10.60 13.15
N PRO A 154 12.94 -10.67 14.41
CA PRO A 154 12.05 -10.87 15.54
C PRO A 154 10.97 -9.78 15.50
N PRO A 155 9.75 -10.07 16.00
CA PRO A 155 8.69 -9.07 16.08
C PRO A 155 9.29 -7.79 16.65
N VAL A 156 9.24 -6.69 15.89
CA VAL A 156 9.67 -5.40 16.42
C VAL A 156 8.81 -5.15 17.64
N PRO A 157 9.40 -4.95 18.84
CA PRO A 157 8.61 -4.60 20.00
C PRO A 157 7.77 -3.40 19.60
N LEU A 158 6.44 -3.54 19.64
CA LEU A 158 5.57 -2.38 19.52
C LEU A 158 5.87 -1.53 20.75
N HIS A 159 6.78 -0.57 20.62
CA HIS A 159 6.87 0.50 21.59
C HIS A 159 5.46 1.08 21.67
N PRO A 160 4.84 1.15 22.85
CA PRO A 160 3.53 1.74 22.97
C PRO A 160 3.63 3.12 22.32
N LEU A 161 2.89 3.32 21.22
CA LEU A 161 2.72 4.64 20.65
C LEU A 161 2.07 5.46 21.77
N ARG A 162 2.88 6.19 22.53
CA ARG A 162 2.39 7.27 23.38
C ARG A 162 1.93 8.36 22.41
N LEU A 163 0.76 8.16 21.81
CA LEU A 163 -0.06 9.27 21.38
C LEU A 163 -0.34 10.08 22.64
N LYS A 164 0.45 11.13 22.87
CA LYS A 164 0.04 12.20 23.75
C LYS A 164 -1.20 12.80 23.09
N LEU A 165 -2.38 12.30 23.44
CA LEU A 165 -3.60 13.08 23.22
C LEU A 165 -3.37 14.38 23.99
N PHE A 166 -3.22 15.47 23.26
CA PHE A 166 -3.35 16.79 23.85
C PHE A 166 -4.81 16.88 24.32
N SER A 167 -5.01 16.68 25.63
CA SER A 167 -6.26 17.03 26.28
C SER A 167 -6.37 18.55 26.17
N PHE A 168 -7.22 19.04 25.28
CA PHE A 168 -7.70 20.42 25.36
C PHE A 168 -8.43 20.57 26.70
N PRO A 169 -8.05 21.52 27.58
CA PRO A 169 -8.81 21.79 28.77
C PRO A 169 -10.21 22.26 28.36
N ARG A 170 -11.23 21.50 28.74
CA ARG A 170 -12.61 21.98 28.76
C ARG A 170 -12.70 23.01 29.89
N GLY A 171 -13.02 24.25 29.55
CA GLY A 171 -13.45 25.25 30.53
C GLY A 171 -12.69 26.56 30.44
N GLY A 172 -13.31 27.55 29.82
CA GLY A 172 -12.90 28.95 29.82
C GLY A 172 -14.03 29.78 29.24
N VAL A 173 -15.03 30.06 30.08
CA VAL A 173 -16.11 31.02 29.82
C VAL A 173 -15.50 32.43 29.95
N LEU A 174 -15.77 33.30 28.96
CA LEU A 174 -15.81 34.74 29.15
C LEU A 174 -17.27 35.18 29.04
#